data_AF-A0A2H6F6T2-F1
#
_entry.id   AF-A0A2H6F6T2-F1
#
_cell.length_a   1.000
_cell.length_b   1.000
_cell.length_c   1.000
_cell.angle_alpha   90.00
_cell.angle_beta   90.00
_cell.angle_gamma   90.00
#
_symmetry.space_group_name_H-M   'P 1'
#
loop_
_entity.id
_entity.type
_entity.pdbx_description
1 polymer ?
#
loop_
_entity_poly.entity_id
_entity_poly.type
_entity_poly.pdbx_seq_one_letter_code
_entity_poly.pdbx_strand_id
1 'polypeptide(L)'
;MNFRMNKNHFVTKIIWVTIFGIAMAFVESAVVVYLRAIFYPEGFAFPLNALPDYKILVEVLREIATIFMLLSVACLAGEKFWERFAYFMLSFGIWDVFYYVWLKALLNWPSSIFEWDILFLIPLPWIGPVIAPVSIAVMMIVFSILIAYSFHKGHNFRPSMLSHILALTGTILVLYSFMYDIDATLHQQIPKPYRYELLIAGDLLFATSFLISYLKRGKQV
;
A
#
# COMPACT_ATOMS: atom_id res chain seq x y z
N MET A 1 -17.08 -2.13 -33.82
CA MET A 1 -16.18 -3.21 -33.34
C MET A 1 -15.12 -2.72 -32.35
N ASN A 2 -14.50 -1.54 -32.55
CA ASN A 2 -13.43 -1.00 -31.69
C ASN A 2 -13.77 -0.76 -30.21
N PHE A 3 -14.99 -0.31 -29.88
CA PHE A 3 -15.36 -0.01 -28.49
C PHE A 3 -15.45 -1.28 -27.60
N ARG A 4 -15.91 -2.40 -28.18
CA ARG A 4 -16.03 -3.69 -27.47
C ARG A 4 -14.67 -4.34 -27.24
N MET A 5 -13.74 -4.20 -28.20
CA MET A 5 -12.35 -4.66 -28.03
C MET A 5 -11.63 -3.87 -26.93
N ASN A 6 -11.71 -2.53 -26.95
CA ASN A 6 -11.05 -1.68 -25.95
C ASN A 6 -11.58 -1.94 -24.51
N LYS A 7 -12.90 -2.17 -24.36
CA LYS A 7 -13.49 -2.54 -23.06
C LYS A 7 -12.93 -3.86 -22.52
N ASN A 8 -12.78 -4.87 -23.38
CA ASN A 8 -12.24 -6.16 -22.97
C ASN A 8 -10.78 -6.03 -22.51
N HIS A 9 -9.94 -5.24 -23.20
CA HIS A 9 -8.55 -5.03 -22.79
C HIS A 9 -8.42 -4.31 -21.44
N PHE A 10 -9.24 -3.29 -21.16
CA PHE A 10 -9.25 -2.61 -19.86
C PHE A 10 -9.58 -3.55 -18.70
N VAL A 11 -10.67 -4.32 -18.83
CA VAL A 11 -11.09 -5.27 -17.79
C VAL A 11 -10.03 -6.36 -17.60
N THR A 12 -9.46 -6.88 -18.68
CA THR A 12 -8.38 -7.87 -18.61
C THR A 12 -7.16 -7.33 -17.87
N LYS A 13 -6.73 -6.07 -18.11
CA LYS A 13 -5.63 -5.44 -17.38
C LYS A 13 -5.91 -5.38 -15.88
N ILE A 14 -7.09 -4.90 -15.48
CA ILE A 14 -7.50 -4.83 -14.07
C ILE A 14 -7.44 -6.22 -13.42
N ILE A 15 -8.04 -7.23 -14.06
CA ILE A 15 -8.07 -8.61 -13.55
C ILE A 15 -6.66 -9.15 -13.33
N TRP A 16 -5.77 -9.04 -14.32
CA TRP A 16 -4.42 -9.59 -14.19
C TRP A 16 -3.56 -8.83 -13.17
N VAL A 17 -3.69 -7.51 -13.08
CA VAL A 17 -3.00 -6.72 -12.04
C VAL A 17 -3.50 -7.10 -10.64
N THR A 18 -4.81 -7.32 -10.48
CA THR A 18 -5.38 -7.80 -9.21
C THR A 18 -4.89 -9.21 -8.88
N ILE A 19 -4.93 -10.15 -9.82
CA ILE A 19 -4.42 -11.52 -9.62
C ILE A 19 -2.95 -11.49 -9.22
N PHE A 20 -2.14 -10.66 -9.89
CA PHE A 20 -0.73 -10.47 -9.55
C PHE A 20 -0.56 -9.96 -8.12
N GLY A 21 -1.29 -8.90 -7.73
CA GLY A 21 -1.23 -8.36 -6.37
C GLY A 21 -1.58 -9.39 -5.31
N ILE A 22 -2.64 -10.17 -5.51
CA ILE A 22 -3.08 -11.24 -4.61
C ILE A 22 -2.02 -12.34 -4.48
N ALA A 23 -1.45 -12.79 -5.60
CA ALA A 23 -0.45 -13.85 -5.63
C ALA A 23 0.88 -13.38 -5.01
N MET A 24 1.30 -12.14 -5.31
CA MET A 24 2.50 -11.54 -4.73
C MET A 24 2.35 -11.38 -3.21
N ALA A 25 1.15 -11.00 -2.74
CA ALA A 25 0.86 -10.92 -1.31
C ALA A 25 1.04 -12.27 -0.62
N PHE A 26 0.58 -13.37 -1.25
CA PHE A 26 0.77 -14.70 -0.70
C PHE A 26 2.24 -15.07 -0.55
N VAL A 27 3.09 -14.75 -1.54
CA VAL A 27 4.54 -15.00 -1.47
C VAL A 27 5.15 -14.28 -0.27
N GLU A 28 4.80 -13.02 -0.07
CA GLU A 28 5.31 -12.20 1.04
C GLU A 28 4.80 -12.71 2.39
N SER A 29 3.50 -13.03 2.49
CA SER A 29 2.93 -13.65 3.69
C SER A 29 3.57 -15.00 4.01
N ALA A 30 3.89 -15.82 3.01
CA ALA A 30 4.57 -17.10 3.22
C ALA A 30 5.97 -16.90 3.81
N VAL A 31 6.74 -15.91 3.33
CA VAL A 31 8.03 -15.54 3.93
C VAL A 31 7.82 -15.13 5.40
N VAL A 32 6.85 -14.27 5.68
CA VAL A 32 6.56 -13.80 7.05
C VAL A 32 6.11 -14.94 7.98
N VAL A 33 5.35 -15.91 7.48
CA VAL A 33 4.99 -17.13 8.23
C VAL A 33 6.25 -17.86 8.70
N TYR A 34 7.21 -18.09 7.80
CA TYR A 34 8.47 -18.74 8.16
C TYR A 34 9.33 -17.89 9.08
N LEU A 35 9.42 -16.58 8.85
CA LEU A 35 10.15 -15.67 9.73
C LEU A 35 9.56 -15.68 11.14
N ARG A 36 8.23 -15.64 11.29
CA ARG A 36 7.56 -15.72 12.59
C ARG A 36 7.79 -17.07 13.26
N ALA A 37 7.77 -18.18 12.52
CA ALA A 37 8.10 -19.49 13.09
C ALA A 37 9.55 -19.56 13.63
N ILE A 38 10.49 -18.87 12.98
CA ILE A 38 11.92 -18.87 13.38
C ILE A 38 12.18 -17.90 14.54
N PHE A 39 11.62 -16.70 14.48
CA PHE A 39 11.95 -15.61 15.42
C PHE A 39 10.94 -15.41 16.54
N TYR A 40 9.71 -15.89 16.37
CA TYR A 40 8.60 -15.68 17.31
C TYR A 40 7.86 -17.01 17.58
N PRO A 41 8.55 -18.06 18.03
CA PRO A 41 7.95 -19.39 18.23
C PRO A 41 6.83 -19.38 19.29
N GLU A 42 6.90 -18.49 20.27
CA GLU A 42 5.91 -18.33 21.34
C GLU A 42 4.74 -17.39 20.97
N GLY A 43 4.73 -16.88 19.74
CA GLY A 43 3.73 -15.91 19.25
C GLY A 43 4.34 -14.56 18.89
N PHE A 44 3.68 -13.86 17.96
CA PHE A 44 4.09 -12.54 17.48
C PHE A 44 3.39 -11.45 18.30
N ALA A 45 4.17 -10.71 19.08
CA ALA A 45 3.71 -9.56 19.83
C ALA A 45 4.86 -8.55 19.98
N PHE A 46 4.52 -7.30 20.27
CA PHE A 46 5.51 -6.30 20.65
C PHE A 46 5.90 -6.45 22.14
N PRO A 47 7.16 -6.14 22.52
CA PRO A 47 8.24 -5.61 21.69
C PRO A 47 8.89 -6.66 20.78
N LEU A 48 9.49 -6.21 19.68
CA LEU A 48 10.12 -7.07 18.69
C LEU A 48 11.43 -7.67 19.18
N ASN A 49 11.74 -8.90 18.75
CA ASN A 49 12.99 -9.56 19.05
C ASN A 49 14.16 -8.93 18.28
N ALA A 50 15.36 -8.91 18.89
CA ALA A 50 16.56 -8.43 18.23
C ALA A 50 16.90 -9.36 17.06
N LEU A 51 16.96 -8.81 15.85
CA LEU A 51 17.42 -9.54 14.68
C LEU A 51 18.89 -9.19 14.41
N PRO A 52 19.74 -10.17 14.03
CA PRO A 52 21.08 -9.88 13.54
C PRO A 52 21.03 -8.96 12.31
N ASP A 53 21.97 -8.01 12.21
CA ASP A 53 22.00 -6.95 11.19
C ASP A 53 21.85 -7.46 9.75
N TYR A 54 22.47 -8.59 9.41
CA TYR A 54 22.39 -9.14 8.06
C TYR A 54 20.97 -9.60 7.67
N LYS A 55 20.15 -10.01 8.65
CA LYS A 55 18.76 -10.43 8.39
C LYS A 55 17.87 -9.22 8.15
N ILE A 56 18.11 -8.13 8.87
CA ILE A 56 17.43 -6.84 8.64
C ILE A 56 17.75 -6.34 7.22
N LEU A 57 19.01 -6.44 6.79
CA LEU A 57 19.38 -6.08 5.42
C LEU A 57 18.64 -6.91 4.37
N VAL A 58 18.51 -8.23 4.57
CA VAL A 58 17.74 -9.09 3.67
C VAL A 58 16.27 -8.66 3.59
N GLU A 59 15.65 -8.32 4.73
CA GLU A 59 14.26 -7.85 4.76
C GLU A 59 14.08 -6.50 4.05
N VAL A 60 15.02 -5.56 4.25
CA VAL A 60 15.02 -4.29 3.51
C VAL A 60 15.17 -4.52 2.00
N LEU A 61 16.08 -5.40 1.57
CA LEU A 61 16.25 -5.71 0.16
C LEU A 61 15.02 -6.41 -0.44
N ARG A 62 14.34 -7.25 0.35
CA ARG A 62 13.08 -7.91 -0.04
C ARG A 62 11.98 -6.89 -0.26
N GLU A 63 11.81 -5.93 0.65
CA GLU A 63 10.83 -4.84 0.50
C GLU A 63 11.10 -3.98 -0.74
N ILE A 64 12.37 -3.64 -1.01
CA ILE A 64 12.77 -2.94 -2.25
C ILE A 64 12.38 -3.75 -3.47
N ALA A 65 12.68 -5.05 -3.46
CA ALA A 65 12.33 -5.95 -4.56
C ALA A 65 10.80 -6.00 -4.79
N THR A 66 10.01 -6.05 -3.72
CA THR A 66 8.53 -6.01 -3.79
C THR A 66 8.04 -4.75 -4.46
N ILE A 67 8.57 -3.57 -4.09
CA ILE A 67 8.21 -2.31 -4.74
C ILE A 67 8.53 -2.36 -6.24
N PHE A 68 9.72 -2.85 -6.62
CA PHE A 68 10.10 -2.97 -8.04
C PHE A 68 9.21 -3.95 -8.82
N MET A 69 8.81 -5.07 -8.21
CA MET A 69 7.88 -6.02 -8.82
C MET A 69 6.51 -5.40 -9.10
N LEU A 70 5.93 -4.69 -8.12
CA LEU A 70 4.67 -3.96 -8.28
C LEU A 70 4.78 -2.86 -9.34
N LEU A 71 5.86 -2.07 -9.30
CA LEU A 71 6.14 -1.01 -10.27
C LEU A 71 6.28 -1.56 -11.69
N SER A 72 6.93 -2.72 -11.85
CA SER A 72 7.13 -3.35 -13.15
C SER A 72 5.80 -3.72 -13.81
N VAL A 73 4.89 -4.37 -13.07
CA VAL A 73 3.56 -4.72 -13.58
C VAL A 73 2.74 -3.47 -13.91
N ALA A 74 2.83 -2.43 -13.08
CA ALA A 74 2.19 -1.15 -13.33
C ALA A 74 2.67 -0.47 -14.63
N CYS A 75 3.99 -0.50 -14.88
CA CYS A 75 4.60 0.05 -16.09
C CYS A 75 4.20 -0.71 -17.36
N LEU A 76 4.01 -2.03 -17.26
CA LEU A 76 3.53 -2.88 -18.35
C LEU A 76 2.03 -2.68 -18.62
N ALA A 77 1.23 -2.39 -17.58
CA ALA A 77 -0.21 -2.22 -17.71
C ALA A 77 -0.62 -0.85 -18.27
N GLY A 78 0.06 0.23 -17.88
CA GLY A 78 -0.28 1.61 -18.26
C GLY A 78 0.61 2.20 -19.35
N GLU A 79 0.05 3.09 -20.16
CA GLU A 79 0.79 3.79 -21.22
C GLU A 79 1.31 5.15 -20.75
N LYS A 80 0.45 5.91 -20.07
CA LYS A 80 0.76 7.26 -19.56
C LYS A 80 1.21 7.20 -18.10
N PHE A 81 1.99 8.20 -17.66
CA PHE A 81 2.48 8.28 -16.28
C PHE A 81 1.39 8.07 -15.22
N TRP A 82 0.30 8.85 -15.27
CA TRP A 82 -0.80 8.74 -14.30
C TRP A 82 -1.63 7.46 -14.44
N GLU A 83 -1.64 6.83 -15.61
CA GLU A 83 -2.27 5.53 -15.81
C GLU A 83 -1.41 4.42 -15.21
N ARG A 84 -0.08 4.45 -15.42
CA ARG A 84 0.88 3.57 -14.74
C ARG A 84 0.80 3.72 -13.23
N PHE A 85 0.74 4.97 -12.75
CA PHE A 85 0.57 5.25 -11.33
C PHE A 85 -0.75 4.68 -10.78
N ALA A 86 -1.84 4.73 -11.56
CA ALA A 86 -3.09 4.05 -11.18
C ALA A 86 -2.89 2.54 -11.04
N TYR A 87 -2.29 1.86 -12.03
CA TYR A 87 -2.05 0.42 -11.90
C TYR A 87 -1.08 0.08 -10.76
N PHE A 88 -0.11 0.93 -10.45
CA PHE A 88 0.74 0.78 -9.27
C PHE A 88 -0.08 0.86 -7.98
N MET A 89 -0.95 1.87 -7.85
CA MET A 89 -1.86 1.98 -6.71
C MET A 89 -2.79 0.76 -6.59
N LEU A 90 -3.25 0.19 -7.71
CA LEU A 90 -4.07 -1.02 -7.70
C LEU A 90 -3.27 -2.21 -7.16
N SER A 91 -2.11 -2.50 -7.76
CA SER A 91 -1.31 -3.66 -7.36
C SER A 91 -0.85 -3.53 -5.92
N PHE A 92 -0.41 -2.34 -5.50
CA PHE A 92 0.06 -2.08 -4.14
C PHE A 92 -1.07 -2.20 -3.11
N GLY A 93 -2.21 -1.55 -3.36
CA GLY A 93 -3.35 -1.64 -2.42
C GLY A 93 -3.93 -3.05 -2.32
N ILE A 94 -4.03 -3.78 -3.43
CA ILE A 94 -4.46 -5.19 -3.41
C ILE A 94 -3.44 -6.05 -2.67
N TRP A 95 -2.15 -5.87 -2.95
CA TRP A 95 -1.08 -6.59 -2.29
C TRP A 95 -1.13 -6.41 -0.76
N ASP A 96 -1.28 -5.17 -0.31
CA ASP A 96 -1.29 -4.81 1.11
C ASP A 96 -2.50 -5.39 1.85
N VAL A 97 -3.71 -5.26 1.28
CA VAL A 97 -4.91 -5.87 1.87
C VAL A 97 -4.81 -7.40 1.91
N PHE A 98 -4.38 -8.02 0.82
CA PHE A 98 -4.31 -9.48 0.75
C PHE A 98 -3.18 -10.07 1.58
N TYR A 99 -2.13 -9.30 1.89
CA TYR A 99 -1.09 -9.71 2.83
C TYR A 99 -1.72 -10.04 4.19
N TYR A 100 -2.59 -9.18 4.72
CA TYR A 100 -3.32 -9.43 5.96
C TYR A 100 -4.37 -10.54 5.82
N VAL A 101 -5.04 -10.67 4.67
CA VAL A 101 -5.98 -11.78 4.42
C VAL A 101 -5.26 -13.13 4.48
N TRP A 102 -4.09 -13.24 3.87
CA TRP A 102 -3.31 -14.48 3.88
C TRP A 102 -2.73 -14.78 5.26
N LEU A 103 -2.22 -13.78 5.97
CA LEU A 103 -1.82 -13.98 7.36
C LEU A 103 -2.99 -14.42 8.24
N LYS A 104 -4.20 -13.90 8.00
CA LYS A 104 -5.39 -14.32 8.74
C LYS A 104 -5.74 -15.77 8.43
N ALA A 105 -5.64 -16.18 7.18
CA ALA A 105 -5.90 -17.56 6.75
C ALA A 105 -4.86 -18.55 7.28
N LEU A 106 -3.58 -18.17 7.32
CA LEU A 106 -2.46 -19.07 7.64
C LEU A 106 -2.11 -19.11 9.13
N LEU A 107 -2.24 -17.98 9.84
CA LEU A 107 -1.82 -17.81 11.23
C LEU A 107 -2.95 -17.39 12.18
N ASN A 108 -4.18 -17.20 11.67
CA ASN A 108 -5.27 -16.55 12.41
C ASN A 108 -4.92 -15.15 12.94
N TRP A 109 -3.94 -14.48 12.31
CA TRP A 109 -3.44 -13.16 12.69
C TRP A 109 -3.73 -12.15 11.56
N PRO A 110 -4.17 -10.91 11.84
CA PRO A 110 -4.33 -10.34 13.17
C PRO A 110 -5.61 -10.84 13.87
N SER A 111 -5.58 -10.83 15.20
CA SER A 111 -6.73 -11.06 16.07
C SER A 111 -7.78 -9.95 15.93
N SER A 112 -7.32 -8.72 15.67
CA SER A 112 -8.13 -7.51 15.49
C SER A 112 -7.45 -6.54 14.52
N ILE A 113 -8.22 -5.72 13.82
CA ILE A 113 -7.69 -4.66 12.95
C ILE A 113 -6.88 -3.58 13.72
N PHE A 114 -6.96 -3.56 15.05
CA PHE A 114 -6.20 -2.64 15.90
C PHE A 114 -4.88 -3.24 16.42
N GLU A 115 -4.55 -4.47 16.03
CA GLU A 115 -3.30 -5.10 16.42
C GLU A 115 -2.11 -4.44 15.74
N TRP A 116 -1.01 -4.27 16.47
CA TRP A 116 0.21 -3.64 15.97
C TRP A 116 0.98 -4.55 15.03
N ASP A 117 1.57 -3.95 14.01
CA ASP A 117 2.41 -4.62 13.03
C ASP A 117 3.60 -3.76 12.61
N ILE A 118 4.55 -4.40 11.94
CA ILE A 118 5.61 -3.74 11.18
C ILE A 118 5.11 -3.61 9.74
N LEU A 119 4.84 -2.38 9.32
CA LEU A 119 4.20 -2.09 8.04
C LEU A 119 5.21 -2.10 6.89
N PHE A 120 6.41 -1.57 7.14
CA PHE A 120 7.52 -1.47 6.20
C PHE A 120 8.79 -1.13 6.98
N LEU A 121 9.99 -1.39 6.44
CA LEU A 121 11.28 -1.05 7.05
C LEU A 121 11.94 0.19 6.42
N ILE A 122 11.46 0.63 5.26
CA ILE A 122 12.10 1.70 4.46
C ILE A 122 11.27 2.99 4.50
N PRO A 123 11.90 4.18 4.63
CA PRO A 123 13.32 4.42 4.88
C PRO A 123 13.75 4.18 6.33
N LEU A 124 12.78 4.11 7.23
CA LEU A 124 12.89 3.73 8.63
C LEU A 124 11.71 2.79 8.94
N PRO A 125 11.77 1.96 10.00
CA PRO A 125 10.67 1.09 10.38
C PRO A 125 9.36 1.85 10.63
N TRP A 126 8.31 1.42 9.95
CA TRP A 126 6.95 1.89 10.09
C TRP A 126 6.22 0.91 10.99
N ILE A 127 5.68 1.39 12.11
CA ILE A 127 4.84 0.58 12.99
C ILE A 127 3.49 1.23 13.16
N GLY A 128 2.46 0.41 13.24
CA GLY A 128 1.10 0.89 13.41
C GLY A 128 0.10 -0.24 13.54
N PRO A 129 -1.15 0.08 13.90
CA PRO A 129 -2.23 -0.88 13.89
C PRO A 129 -2.59 -1.26 12.45
N VAL A 130 -3.00 -2.51 12.21
CA VAL A 130 -3.35 -3.03 10.86
C VAL A 130 -4.39 -2.17 10.12
N ILE A 131 -5.29 -1.49 10.83
CA ILE A 131 -6.28 -0.59 10.21
C ILE A 131 -5.64 0.56 9.43
N ALA A 132 -4.44 0.99 9.80
CA ALA A 132 -3.78 2.13 9.19
C ALA A 132 -3.27 1.86 7.76
N PRO A 133 -2.46 0.81 7.48
CA PRO A 133 -2.12 0.46 6.10
C PRO A 133 -3.36 0.08 5.29
N VAL A 134 -4.31 -0.65 5.90
CA VAL A 134 -5.53 -1.11 5.22
C VAL A 134 -6.42 0.06 4.78
N SER A 135 -6.56 1.14 5.57
CA SER A 135 -7.36 2.30 5.16
C SER A 135 -6.77 2.97 3.91
N ILE A 136 -5.45 3.16 3.90
CA ILE A 136 -4.71 3.75 2.78
C ILE A 136 -4.81 2.83 1.55
N ALA A 137 -4.63 1.52 1.72
CA ALA A 137 -4.72 0.55 0.65
C ALA A 137 -6.11 0.53 -0.02
N VAL A 138 -7.19 0.61 0.77
CA VAL A 138 -8.55 0.71 0.23
C VAL A 138 -8.72 2.00 -0.59
N MET A 139 -8.22 3.14 -0.10
CA MET A 139 -8.25 4.39 -0.86
C MET A 139 -7.46 4.30 -2.16
N MET A 140 -6.27 3.69 -2.13
CA MET A 140 -5.44 3.46 -3.33
C MET A 140 -6.18 2.62 -4.37
N ILE A 141 -6.86 1.54 -3.96
CA ILE A 141 -7.67 0.70 -4.87
C ILE A 141 -8.79 1.53 -5.51
N VAL A 142 -9.55 2.28 -4.71
CA VAL A 142 -10.67 3.10 -5.21
C VAL A 142 -10.17 4.17 -6.18
N PHE A 143 -9.13 4.93 -5.81
CA PHE A 143 -8.56 5.99 -6.63
C PHE A 143 -7.98 5.44 -7.93
N SER A 144 -7.30 4.29 -7.84
CA SER A 144 -6.78 3.60 -9.01
C SER A 144 -7.87 3.27 -10.03
N ILE A 145 -8.93 2.57 -9.60
CA ILE A 145 -10.01 2.15 -10.49
C ILE A 145 -10.64 3.38 -11.18
N LEU A 146 -10.87 4.45 -10.44
CA LEU A 146 -11.45 5.69 -10.96
C LEU A 146 -10.52 6.41 -11.95
N ILE A 147 -9.22 6.47 -11.68
CA ILE A 147 -8.23 7.07 -12.61
C ILE A 147 -8.10 6.22 -13.87
N ALA A 148 -7.92 4.92 -13.73
CA ALA A 148 -7.80 3.99 -14.86
C ALA A 148 -9.07 4.01 -15.73
N TYR A 149 -10.25 4.05 -15.11
CA TYR A 149 -11.51 4.22 -15.82
C TYR A 149 -11.61 5.58 -16.55
N SER A 150 -11.07 6.65 -15.98
CA SER A 150 -11.03 7.96 -16.64
C SER A 150 -10.16 7.93 -17.90
N PHE A 151 -9.00 7.27 -17.85
CA PHE A 151 -8.16 7.06 -19.03
C PHE A 151 -8.87 6.21 -20.08
N HIS A 152 -9.55 5.14 -19.69
CA HIS A 152 -10.36 4.31 -20.59
C HIS A 152 -11.48 5.09 -21.29
N LYS A 153 -12.06 6.10 -20.62
CA LYS A 153 -13.04 7.02 -21.21
C LYS A 153 -12.43 8.13 -22.07
N GLY A 154 -11.12 8.11 -22.30
CA GLY A 154 -10.43 9.13 -23.07
C GLY A 154 -10.29 10.46 -22.33
N HIS A 155 -10.40 10.47 -21.00
CA HIS A 155 -10.08 11.65 -20.20
C HIS A 155 -8.59 11.61 -19.81
N ASN A 156 -7.99 12.77 -19.58
CA ASN A 156 -6.68 12.88 -18.97
C ASN A 156 -6.83 13.23 -17.49
N PHE A 157 -6.13 12.49 -16.64
CA PHE A 157 -5.96 12.86 -15.23
C PHE A 157 -4.71 13.73 -15.09
N ARG A 158 -4.89 14.98 -14.66
CA ARG A 158 -3.81 15.96 -14.44
C ARG A 158 -4.07 16.69 -13.13
N PRO A 159 -3.51 16.21 -12.01
CA PRO A 159 -3.68 16.87 -10.72
C PRO A 159 -3.13 18.29 -10.75
N SER A 160 -3.82 19.21 -10.09
CA SER A 160 -3.39 20.60 -9.94
C SER A 160 -2.25 20.73 -8.92
N MET A 161 -1.54 21.87 -8.88
CA MET A 161 -0.53 22.11 -7.84
C MET A 161 -1.11 22.00 -6.43
N LEU A 162 -2.33 22.51 -6.21
CA LEU A 162 -3.04 22.35 -4.95
C LEU A 162 -3.24 20.87 -4.58
N SER A 163 -3.63 20.04 -5.55
CA SER A 163 -3.80 18.60 -5.34
C SER A 163 -2.48 17.93 -4.93
N HIS A 164 -1.36 18.30 -5.56
CA HIS A 164 -0.04 17.77 -5.20
C HIS A 164 0.35 18.19 -3.78
N ILE A 165 0.12 19.45 -3.40
CA ILE A 165 0.39 19.93 -2.04
C ILE A 165 -0.43 19.16 -1.02
N LEU A 166 -1.75 19.03 -1.24
CA LEU A 166 -2.63 18.30 -0.33
C LEU A 166 -2.23 16.83 -0.20
N ALA A 167 -1.90 16.17 -1.31
CA ALA A 167 -1.43 14.79 -1.29
C ALA A 167 -0.10 14.66 -0.54
N LEU A 168 0.87 15.54 -0.80
CA LEU A 168 2.17 15.53 -0.13
C LEU A 168 2.03 15.76 1.38
N THR A 169 1.18 16.72 1.79
CA THR A 169 0.89 16.94 3.22
C THR A 169 0.25 15.71 3.85
N GLY A 170 -0.71 15.07 3.16
CA GLY A 170 -1.30 13.81 3.63
C GLY A 170 -0.27 12.70 3.82
N THR A 171 0.63 12.52 2.84
CA THR A 171 1.74 11.57 2.92
C THR A 171 2.65 11.86 4.12
N ILE A 172 3.02 13.11 4.34
CA ILE A 172 3.87 13.49 5.48
C ILE A 172 3.18 13.17 6.82
N LEU A 173 1.89 13.47 6.96
CA LEU A 173 1.14 13.19 8.20
C LEU A 173 1.05 11.68 8.48
N VAL A 174 0.74 10.88 7.45
CA VAL A 174 0.64 9.42 7.57
C VAL A 174 2.01 8.81 7.89
N LEU A 175 3.06 9.16 7.15
CA LEU A 175 4.41 8.65 7.41
C LEU A 175 4.90 9.05 8.81
N TYR A 176 4.61 10.29 9.22
CA TYR A 176 4.92 10.73 10.58
C TYR A 176 4.15 9.90 11.62
N SER A 177 2.89 9.54 11.36
CA SER A 177 2.12 8.69 12.27
C SER A 177 2.70 7.27 12.43
N PHE A 178 3.33 6.73 11.39
CA PHE A 178 4.00 5.41 11.42
C PHE A 178 5.39 5.43 12.05
N MET A 179 6.12 6.53 11.86
CA MET A 179 7.53 6.66 12.25
C MET A 179 7.72 7.41 13.57
N TYR A 180 6.63 7.83 14.22
CA TYR A 180 6.67 8.66 15.42
C TYR A 180 7.42 7.98 16.58
N ASP A 181 7.26 6.67 16.74
CA ASP A 181 7.79 5.95 17.91
C ASP A 181 9.05 5.16 17.59
N ILE A 182 10.16 5.90 17.48
CA ILE A 182 11.49 5.35 17.21
C ILE A 182 11.97 4.43 18.35
N ASP A 183 11.53 4.66 19.59
CA ASP A 183 11.93 3.85 20.74
C ASP A 183 11.36 2.43 20.68
N ALA A 184 10.10 2.30 20.26
CA ALA A 184 9.48 0.98 20.09
C ALA A 184 10.12 0.19 18.93
N THR A 185 10.63 0.89 17.90
CA THR A 185 11.24 0.26 16.72
C THR A 185 12.72 -0.09 16.91
N LEU A 186 13.50 0.76 17.59
CA LEU A 186 14.95 0.58 17.72
C LEU A 186 15.40 0.10 19.10
N HIS A 187 14.63 0.37 20.16
CA HIS A 187 15.02 0.10 21.55
C HIS A 187 14.15 -0.98 22.21
N GLN A 188 13.38 -1.74 21.42
CA GLN A 188 12.54 -2.86 21.90
C GLN A 188 11.56 -2.46 23.01
N GLN A 189 10.99 -1.26 22.90
CA GLN A 189 9.99 -0.78 23.84
C GLN A 189 8.57 -1.11 23.35
N ILE A 190 7.61 -1.08 24.28
CA ILE A 190 6.20 -1.18 23.94
C ILE A 190 5.81 0.08 23.15
N PRO A 191 5.10 -0.07 22.01
CA PRO A 191 4.60 1.07 21.26
C PRO A 191 3.73 2.00 22.10
N LYS A 192 3.99 3.30 22.00
CA LYS A 192 3.10 4.37 22.46
C LYS A 192 1.75 4.26 21.74
N PRO A 193 0.64 4.77 22.32
CA PRO A 193 -0.65 4.78 21.66
C PRO A 193 -0.57 5.40 20.25
N TYR A 194 -1.18 4.73 19.28
CA TYR A 194 -1.16 5.17 17.89
C TYR A 194 -1.94 6.48 17.70
N ARG A 195 -1.38 7.40 16.89
CA ARG A 195 -1.96 8.73 16.64
C ARG A 195 -2.96 8.70 15.49
N TYR A 196 -4.15 8.14 15.76
CA TYR A 196 -5.24 8.01 14.77
C TYR A 196 -5.67 9.36 14.17
N GLU A 197 -5.54 10.46 14.92
CA GLU A 197 -5.84 11.80 14.45
C GLU A 197 -5.01 12.20 13.23
N LEU A 198 -3.74 11.77 13.17
CA LEU A 198 -2.85 12.04 12.04
C LEU A 198 -3.21 11.20 10.81
N LEU A 199 -3.54 9.92 11.04
CA LEU A 199 -4.01 9.03 9.98
C LEU A 199 -5.28 9.57 9.33
N ILE A 200 -6.29 9.92 10.15
CA ILE A 200 -7.57 10.45 9.66
C ILE A 200 -7.35 11.77 8.90
N ALA A 201 -6.53 12.67 9.43
CA ALA A 201 -6.21 13.91 8.74
C ALA A 201 -5.52 13.66 7.39
N GLY A 202 -4.59 12.71 7.34
CA GLY A 202 -3.92 12.27 6.11
C GLY A 202 -4.89 11.70 5.08
N ASP A 203 -5.75 10.77 5.49
CA ASP A 203 -6.77 10.15 4.64
C ASP A 203 -7.75 11.21 4.09
N LEU A 204 -8.18 12.17 4.90
CA LEU A 204 -9.03 13.27 4.43
C LEU A 204 -8.32 14.16 3.39
N LEU A 205 -7.03 14.43 3.56
CA LEU A 205 -6.24 15.18 2.58
C LEU A 205 -6.07 14.43 1.27
N PHE A 206 -5.84 13.11 1.32
CA PHE A 206 -5.79 12.27 0.13
C PHE A 206 -7.12 12.26 -0.62
N ALA A 207 -8.24 12.06 0.10
CA ALA A 207 -9.58 12.11 -0.49
C ALA A 207 -9.88 13.47 -1.13
N THR A 208 -9.55 14.56 -0.45
CA THR A 208 -9.76 15.92 -0.96
C THR A 208 -8.90 16.19 -2.20
N SER A 209 -7.62 15.83 -2.15
CA SER A 209 -6.70 15.95 -3.30
C SER A 209 -7.21 15.19 -4.52
N PHE A 210 -7.65 13.95 -4.30
CA PHE A 210 -8.20 13.11 -5.34
C PHE A 210 -9.47 13.73 -5.94
N LEU A 211 -10.45 14.11 -5.12
CA LEU A 211 -11.72 14.68 -5.58
C LEU A 211 -11.51 15.94 -6.42
N ILE A 212 -10.66 16.87 -5.98
CA ILE A 212 -10.33 18.09 -6.74
C ILE A 212 -9.77 17.73 -8.11
N SER A 213 -8.85 16.76 -8.17
CA SER A 213 -8.20 16.33 -9.40
C SER A 213 -9.17 15.60 -10.33
N TYR A 214 -10.01 14.75 -9.76
CA TYR A 214 -10.98 13.94 -10.48
C TYR A 214 -12.09 14.80 -11.09
N LEU A 215 -12.60 15.79 -10.36
CA LEU A 215 -13.65 16.69 -10.85
C LEU A 215 -13.15 17.63 -11.97
N LYS A 216 -11.87 17.99 -11.96
CA LYS A 216 -11.24 18.84 -12.99
C LYS A 216 -10.72 18.07 -14.21
N ARG A 217 -10.96 16.76 -14.32
CA ARG A 217 -10.46 15.93 -15.44
C ARG A 217 -11.07 16.38 -16.77
N GLY A 218 -10.21 16.62 -17.77
CA GLY A 218 -10.62 17.04 -19.11
C GLY A 218 -10.58 15.89 -20.12
N LYS A 219 -11.26 16.05 -21.26
CA LYS A 219 -11.10 15.14 -22.41
C LYS A 219 -9.67 15.21 -22.94
N GLN A 220 -9.16 14.10 -23.44
CA GLN A 220 -7.93 14.06 -24.24
C GLN A 220 -8.18 14.84 -25.53
N VAL A 221 -7.44 15.94 -25.72
CA VAL A 221 -7.29 16.63 -27.01
C VAL A 221 -6.17 15.95 -27.78
#